data_AF-A0A3D1PCU4-F1
#
_entry.id   AF-A0A3D1PCU4-F1
#
_cell.length_a   1.000
_cell.length_b   1.000
_cell.length_c   1.000
_cell.angle_alpha   90.00
_cell.angle_beta   90.00
_cell.angle_gamma   90.00
#
_symmetry.space_group_name_H-M   'P 1'
#
loop_
_entity.id
_entity.type
_entity.pdbx_description
1 polymer ?
#
loop_
_entity_poly.entity_id
_entity_poly.type
_entity_poly.pdbx_seq_one_letter_code
_entity_poly.pdbx_strand_id
1 'polypeptide(L)'
;MNRIGLCIDLGLLQAKHSDIFQHPHSADSEVIVEWRALTVILLDRIAETVRKKLNMNAEQLPLVKILQGGTWSAGRKIANELRAGLPPIQLESDGTVF
;
A
#
# COMPACT_ATOMS: atom_id res chain seq x y z
N MET A 1 -2.71 -11.56 -3.14
CA MET A 1 -3.25 -11.12 -1.82
C MET A 1 -3.16 -9.60 -1.73
N ASN A 2 -4.29 -8.88 -1.66
CA ASN A 2 -4.51 -7.44 -1.93
C ASN A 2 -3.86 -6.42 -0.96
N ARG A 3 -2.58 -6.57 -0.60
CA ARG A 3 -2.04 -6.01 0.66
C ARG A 3 -1.53 -4.57 0.62
N ILE A 4 -1.56 -3.89 -0.51
CA ILE A 4 -0.95 -2.59 -0.68
C ILE A 4 -1.93 -1.76 -1.51
N GLY A 5 -2.22 -0.55 -1.06
CA GLY A 5 -3.34 0.27 -1.59
C GLY A 5 -3.48 1.56 -0.82
N LEU A 6 -3.16 1.52 0.48
CA LEU A 6 -3.22 2.65 1.40
C LEU A 6 -2.65 3.97 0.83
N CYS A 7 -1.50 3.94 0.18
CA CYS A 7 -0.89 5.16 -0.36
C CYS A 7 -1.70 5.76 -1.51
N ILE A 8 -2.33 4.94 -2.36
CA ILE A 8 -3.22 5.43 -3.42
C ILE A 8 -4.55 5.86 -2.81
N ASP A 9 -5.10 5.06 -1.90
CA ASP A 9 -6.41 5.27 -1.30
C ASP A 9 -6.49 6.55 -0.45
N LEU A 10 -5.39 6.92 0.19
CA LEU A 10 -5.24 8.16 0.94
C LEU A 10 -4.66 9.32 0.10
N GLY A 11 -4.39 9.09 -1.19
CA GLY A 11 -3.88 10.10 -2.12
C GLY A 11 -2.42 10.51 -1.91
N LEU A 12 -1.63 9.73 -1.14
CA LEU A 12 -0.17 9.91 -1.04
C LEU A 12 0.54 9.59 -2.37
N LEU A 13 0.00 8.63 -3.12
CA LEU A 13 0.38 8.32 -4.50
C LEU A 13 -0.81 8.57 -5.40
N GLN A 14 -0.54 9.12 -6.58
CA GLN A 14 -1.53 9.32 -7.62
C GLN A 14 -0.98 8.80 -8.94
N ALA A 15 -1.82 8.08 -9.66
CA ALA A 15 -1.45 7.58 -10.97
C ALA A 15 -1.32 8.76 -11.94
N LYS A 16 -0.21 8.81 -12.66
CA LYS A 16 -0.03 9.78 -13.75
C LYS A 16 -1.02 9.53 -14.89
N HIS A 17 -1.33 8.27 -15.15
CA HIS A 17 -2.27 7.84 -16.17
C HIS A 17 -3.38 7.01 -15.49
N SER A 18 -4.64 7.39 -15.66
CA SER A 18 -5.78 6.80 -14.94
C SER A 18 -6.23 5.45 -15.49
N ASP A 19 -5.79 5.11 -16.70
CA ASP A 19 -6.02 3.82 -17.37
C ASP A 19 -5.44 2.63 -16.59
N ILE A 20 -4.43 2.86 -15.74
CA ILE A 20 -3.86 1.81 -14.89
C ILE A 20 -4.90 1.18 -13.93
N PHE A 21 -6.00 1.88 -13.65
CA PHE A 21 -7.06 1.37 -12.77
C PHE A 21 -8.14 0.56 -13.52
N GLN A 22 -8.13 0.55 -14.85
CA GLN A 22 -9.23 -0.03 -15.64
C GLN A 22 -9.06 -1.52 -15.91
N HIS A 23 -7.83 -2.03 -15.90
CA HIS A 23 -7.53 -3.41 -16.24
C HIS A 23 -6.59 -4.04 -15.21
N PRO A 24 -6.67 -5.37 -15.00
CA PRO A 24 -5.66 -6.10 -14.27
C PRO A 24 -4.28 -5.99 -14.93
N HIS A 25 -3.24 -6.03 -14.10
CA HIS A 25 -1.85 -6.03 -14.57
C HIS A 25 -1.13 -7.27 -14.04
N SER A 26 -0.24 -7.86 -14.85
CA SER A 26 0.63 -8.94 -14.41
C SER A 26 1.55 -8.48 -13.28
N ALA A 27 1.97 -9.41 -12.41
CA ALA A 27 2.79 -9.07 -11.25
C ALA A 27 4.20 -8.55 -11.60
N ASP A 28 4.70 -8.89 -12.78
CA ASP A 28 5.97 -8.45 -13.35
C ASP A 28 5.84 -7.20 -14.24
N SER A 29 4.61 -6.70 -14.45
CA SER A 29 4.40 -5.45 -15.18
C SER A 29 5.08 -4.27 -14.50
N GLU A 30 5.50 -3.30 -15.31
CA GLU A 30 6.12 -2.05 -14.84
C GLU A 30 5.21 -1.32 -13.83
N VAL A 31 3.89 -1.29 -14.09
CA VAL A 31 2.90 -0.68 -13.20
C VAL A 31 2.94 -1.27 -11.79
N ILE A 32 2.93 -2.61 -11.68
CA ILE A 32 2.93 -3.29 -10.38
C ILE A 32 4.28 -3.14 -9.69
N VAL A 33 5.39 -3.26 -10.43
CA VAL A 33 6.74 -3.10 -9.89
C VAL A 33 6.96 -1.68 -9.36
N GLU A 34 6.63 -0.65 -10.14
CA GLU A 34 6.77 0.75 -9.77
C GLU A 34 5.92 1.07 -8.53
N TRP A 35 4.65 0.66 -8.54
CA TRP A 35 3.76 0.90 -7.41
C TRP A 35 4.25 0.24 -6.11
N ARG A 36 4.72 -1.01 -6.19
CA ARG A 36 5.28 -1.73 -5.03
C ARG A 36 6.55 -1.04 -4.52
N ALA A 37 7.45 -0.63 -5.43
CA ALA A 37 8.69 0.07 -5.06
C ALA A 37 8.39 1.42 -4.38
N LEU A 38 7.49 2.22 -4.95
CA LEU A 38 7.06 3.49 -4.37
C LEU A 38 6.45 3.30 -2.99
N THR A 39 5.63 2.26 -2.81
CA THR A 39 5.03 1.98 -1.51
C THR A 39 6.10 1.62 -0.48
N VAL A 40 7.07 0.76 -0.82
CA VAL A 40 8.18 0.41 0.10
C VAL A 40 8.92 1.67 0.57
N ILE A 41 9.27 2.57 -0.34
CA ILE A 41 9.96 3.83 -0.01
C ILE A 41 9.11 4.71 0.91
N LEU A 42 7.79 4.78 0.66
CA LEU A 42 6.89 5.59 1.48
C LEU A 42 6.70 5.02 2.89
N LEU A 43 6.86 3.70 3.10
CA LEU A 43 6.69 3.10 4.41
C LEU A 43 7.71 3.60 5.43
N ASP A 44 8.95 3.82 5.01
CA ASP A 44 9.99 4.40 5.88
C ASP A 44 9.62 5.84 6.28
N ARG A 45 9.16 6.66 5.33
CA ARG A 45 8.72 8.04 5.59
C ARG A 45 7.49 8.10 6.50
N ILE A 46 6.53 7.20 6.30
CA ILE A 46 5.35 7.07 7.17
C ILE A 46 5.81 6.69 8.57
N ALA A 47 6.72 5.71 8.70
CA ALA A 47 7.21 5.25 9.98
C ALA A 47 7.91 6.37 10.77
N GLU A 48 8.77 7.15 10.11
CA GLU A 48 9.37 8.34 10.71
C GLU A 48 8.33 9.37 11.14
N THR A 49 7.33 9.64 10.30
CA THR A 49 6.29 10.64 10.57
C THR A 49 5.43 10.23 11.77
N VAL A 50 5.02 8.96 11.83
CA VAL A 50 4.22 8.43 12.94
C VAL A 50 5.01 8.49 14.24
N ARG A 51 6.28 8.08 14.23
CA ARG A 51 7.18 8.18 15.39
C ARG A 51 7.31 9.61 15.91
N LYS A 52 7.57 10.56 15.00
CA LYS A 52 7.63 11.99 15.35
C LYS A 52 6.32 12.49 15.97
N LYS A 53 5.17 12.13 15.38
CA LYS A 53 3.85 12.54 15.90
C LYS A 53 3.50 11.95 17.26
N LEU A 54 3.97 10.73 17.54
CA LEU A 54 3.71 10.03 18.80
C LEU A 54 4.82 10.23 19.84
N ASN A 55 5.85 11.00 19.52
CA ASN A 55 7.06 11.17 20.34
C ASN A 55 7.69 9.82 20.76
N MET A 56 7.80 8.90 19.79
CA MET A 56 8.37 7.56 19.98
C MET A 56 9.59 7.36 19.09
N ASN A 57 10.51 6.50 19.51
CA ASN A 57 11.67 6.09 18.71
C ASN A 57 11.44 4.74 17.99
N ALA A 58 12.46 4.28 17.26
CA ALA A 58 12.39 3.03 16.50
C ALA A 58 12.36 1.76 17.36
N GLU A 59 12.86 1.79 18.60
CA GLU A 59 12.76 0.66 19.53
C GLU A 59 11.35 0.54 20.10
N GLN A 60 10.72 1.67 20.46
CA GLN A 60 9.37 1.74 21.02
C GLN A 60 8.32 1.37 19.96
N LEU A 61 8.49 1.91 18.75
CA LEU A 61 7.60 1.69 17.61
C LEU A 61 8.39 1.23 16.37
N PRO A 62 8.82 -0.04 16.34
CA PRO A 62 9.56 -0.60 15.21
C PRO A 62 8.68 -0.66 13.96
N LEU A 63 9.33 -0.66 12.79
CA LEU A 63 8.66 -0.61 11.48
C LEU A 63 7.59 -1.71 11.37
N VAL A 64 7.87 -2.93 11.82
CA VAL A 64 6.93 -4.06 11.80
C VAL A 64 5.59 -3.75 12.48
N LYS A 65 5.57 -3.02 13.61
CA LYS A 65 4.32 -2.64 14.29
C LYS A 65 3.50 -1.65 13.44
N ILE A 66 4.19 -0.73 12.78
CA ILE A 66 3.58 0.26 11.89
C ILE A 66 3.03 -0.42 10.62
N LEU A 67 3.74 -1.39 10.06
CA LEU A 67 3.28 -2.17 8.90
C LEU A 67 2.01 -2.97 9.22
N GLN A 68 1.98 -3.61 10.39
CA GLN A 68 0.82 -4.39 10.84
C GLN A 68 -0.40 -3.50 11.11
N GLY A 69 -0.24 -2.44 11.91
CA GLY A 69 -1.35 -1.54 12.28
C GLY A 69 -1.79 -0.63 11.14
N GLY A 70 -0.85 -0.06 10.40
CA GLY A 70 -1.07 0.89 9.32
C GLY A 70 -1.46 0.20 8.02
N THR A 71 -0.49 -0.39 7.32
CA THR A 71 -0.75 -0.90 5.96
C THR A 71 -1.71 -2.07 5.91
N TRP A 72 -1.70 -2.95 6.91
CA TRP A 72 -2.53 -4.15 6.85
C TRP A 72 -3.93 -3.94 7.44
N SER A 73 -4.03 -3.49 8.69
CA SER A 73 -5.33 -3.28 9.33
C SER A 73 -6.06 -2.05 8.79
N ALA A 74 -5.41 -0.87 8.78
CA ALA A 74 -6.07 0.33 8.26
C ALA A 74 -6.27 0.25 6.74
N GLY A 75 -5.27 -0.23 5.99
CA GLY A 75 -5.38 -0.41 4.54
C GLY A 75 -6.56 -1.29 4.11
N ARG A 76 -6.79 -2.44 4.77
CA ARG A 76 -7.95 -3.28 4.47
C ARG A 76 -9.28 -2.65 4.85
N LYS A 77 -9.33 -1.94 5.98
CA LYS A 77 -10.55 -1.23 6.38
C LYS A 77 -10.94 -0.20 5.31
N ILE A 78 -9.99 0.60 4.86
CA ILE A 78 -10.19 1.59 3.80
C ILE A 78 -10.56 0.91 2.47
N ALA A 79 -9.87 -0.15 2.07
CA ALA A 79 -10.21 -0.89 0.86
C ALA A 79 -11.62 -1.50 0.90
N ASN A 80 -12.06 -1.98 2.07
CA ASN A 80 -13.44 -2.45 2.27
C ASN A 80 -14.46 -1.31 2.11
N GLU A 81 -14.18 -0.16 2.70
CA GLU A 81 -15.05 1.03 2.61
C GLU A 81 -15.14 1.57 1.17
N LEU A 82 -14.03 1.55 0.42
CA LEU A 82 -13.97 2.12 -0.93
C LEU A 82 -14.40 1.14 -2.03
N ARG A 83 -14.00 -0.12 -1.93
CA ARG A 83 -14.07 -1.11 -3.03
C ARG A 83 -14.28 -2.55 -2.55
N ALA A 84 -15.00 -2.75 -1.44
CA ALA A 84 -15.30 -4.08 -0.88
C ALA A 84 -14.05 -4.99 -0.71
N GLY A 85 -12.90 -4.39 -0.41
CA GLY A 85 -11.65 -5.10 -0.11
C GLY A 85 -10.78 -5.35 -1.34
N LEU A 86 -11.19 -4.88 -2.51
CA LEU A 86 -10.39 -4.93 -3.73
C LEU A 86 -9.29 -3.85 -3.72
N PRO A 87 -8.10 -4.16 -4.26
CA PRO A 87 -7.00 -3.20 -4.33
C PRO A 87 -7.32 -2.11 -5.37
N PRO A 88 -6.70 -0.92 -5.27
CA PRO A 88 -6.91 0.14 -6.25
C PRO A 88 -6.38 -0.24 -7.64
N ILE A 89 -5.25 -0.94 -7.73
CA ILE A 89 -4.71 -1.51 -8.97
C ILE A 89 -4.93 -3.02 -8.93
N GLN A 90 -5.64 -3.56 -9.93
CA GLN A 90 -5.96 -4.97 -10.01
C GLN A 90 -4.74 -5.78 -10.48
N LEU A 91 -4.52 -6.93 -9.86
CA LEU A 91 -3.44 -7.84 -10.20
C LEU A 91 -4.03 -9.03 -10.97
N GLU A 92 -3.41 -9.42 -12.08
CA GLU A 92 -3.62 -10.74 -12.66
C GLU A 92 -3.04 -11.78 -11.72
N SER A 93 -3.90 -12.61 -11.13
CA SER A 93 -3.50 -13.61 -10.15
C SER A 93 -4.05 -14.97 -10.58
N ASP A 94 -3.15 -15.86 -10.98
CA ASP A 94 -3.43 -17.29 -11.16
C ASP A 94 -3.33 -18.10 -9.84
N GLY A 95 -3.04 -17.41 -8.73
CA GLY A 95 -2.88 -18.01 -7.41
C GLY A 95 -1.44 -18.39 -7.04
N THR A 96 -0.47 -18.17 -7.93
CA THR A 96 0.95 -18.52 -7.69
C THR A 96 1.82 -17.34 -7.28
N VAL A 97 1.39 -16.10 -7.56
CA VAL A 97 2.16 -14.88 -7.26
C VAL A 97 1.51 -14.07 -6.13
N PHE A 98 2.34 -13.72 -5.13
CA PHE A 98 1.91 -13.08 -3.87
C PHE A 98 1.81 -11.55 -3.93
#